data_AF-A0A1J3IRR4-F1
#
_entry.id   AF-A0A1J3IRR4-F1
#
_cell.length_a   1.000
_cell.length_b   1.000
_cell.length_c   1.000
_cell.angle_alpha   90.00
_cell.angle_beta   90.00
_cell.angle_gamma   90.00
#
_symmetry.space_group_name_H-M   'P 1'
#
loop_
_entity.id
_entity.type
_entity.pdbx_description
1 polymer ?
#
loop_
_entity_poly.entity_id
_entity_poly.type
_entity_poly.pdbx_seq_one_letter_code
_entity_poly.pdbx_strand_id
1 'polypeptide(L)' 'QDELTLIGKMIEWDPWGVPDDYECEVIENDAPIPKHVPQHRPGPLPEEFYKTFQALNSESKTEIPAASSSEPQLKE' A
#
# COMPACT_ATOMS: atom_id res chain seq x y z
N GLN A 1 19.73 -0.97 8.25
CA GLN A 1 20.94 -1.81 8.41
C GLN A 1 20.54 -3.27 8.26
N ASP A 2 19.43 -3.63 8.88
CA ASP A 2 18.76 -4.93 8.75
C ASP A 2 18.46 -5.27 7.28
N GLU A 3 17.99 -4.30 6.49
CA GLU A 3 17.68 -4.47 5.08
C GLU A 3 18.93 -4.77 4.24
N LEU A 4 20.05 -4.08 4.50
CA LEU A 4 21.32 -4.35 3.82
C LEU A 4 21.86 -5.73 4.19
N THR A 5 21.72 -6.10 5.46
CA THR A 5 22.06 -7.45 5.94
C THR A 5 21.21 -8.51 5.25
N LEU A 6 19.91 -8.24 5.10
CA LEU A 6 19.00 -9.13 4.39
C LEU A 6 19.35 -9.24 2.91
N ILE A 7 19.66 -8.14 2.23
CA ILE A 7 20.09 -8.15 0.82
C ILE A 7 21.30 -9.06 0.62
N GLY A 8 22.30 -9.00 1.51
CA GLY A 8 23.46 -9.91 1.44
C GLY A 8 23.06 -11.38 1.50
N LYS A 9 22.14 -11.73 2.40
CA LYS A 9 21.60 -13.10 2.51
C LYS A 9 20.80 -13.51 1.27
N MET A 10 19.98 -12.60 0.73
CA MET A 10 19.15 -12.87 -0.44
C MET A 10 19.98 -13.05 -1.72
N ILE A 11 21.13 -12.37 -1.84
CA ILE A 11 22.08 -12.59 -2.94
C ILE A 11 22.74 -13.96 -2.83
N GLU A 12 23.09 -14.40 -1.62
CA GLU A 12 23.70 -15.71 -1.40
C GLU A 12 22.72 -16.87 -1.63
N TRP A 13 21.47 -16.71 -1.18
CA TRP A 13 20.45 -17.76 -1.26
C TRP A 13 19.67 -17.78 -2.58
N ASP A 14 19.62 -16.66 -3.30
CA ASP A 14 19.02 -16.52 -4.63
C ASP A 14 17.58 -17.10 -4.78
N PRO A 15 16.59 -16.68 -3.97
CA PRO A 15 15.28 -17.34 -3.91
C PRO A 15 14.26 -16.83 -4.96
N TRP A 16 14.71 -16.20 -6.06
CA TRP A 16 13.80 -15.44 -6.95
C TRP A 16 13.03 -16.30 -7.97
N GLY A 17 13.40 -17.58 -8.14
CA GLY A 17 12.73 -18.50 -9.06
C GLY A 17 11.51 -19.17 -8.44
N VAL A 18 10.54 -19.55 -9.29
CA VAL A 18 9.41 -20.40 -8.92
C VAL A 18 9.59 -21.75 -9.60
N PRO A 19 9.64 -22.87 -8.86
CA PRO A 19 9.70 -24.21 -9.44
C PRO A 19 8.45 -24.57 -10.27
N ASP A 20 8.62 -25.44 -11.27
CA ASP A 20 7.51 -25.86 -12.15
C ASP A 20 6.43 -26.68 -11.41
N ASP A 21 6.80 -27.38 -10.34
CA ASP A 21 5.93 -28.17 -9.49
C ASP A 21 5.43 -27.41 -8.25
N TYR A 22 5.66 -26.09 -8.20
CA TYR A 22 5.23 -25.28 -7.07
C TYR A 22 3.72 -25.08 -7.06
N GLU A 23 3.07 -25.59 -6.01
CA GLU A 23 1.66 -25.35 -5.71
C GLU A 23 1.53 -24.47 -4.46
N CYS A 24 0.67 -23.44 -4.56
CA CYS A 24 0.37 -22.53 -3.47
C CYS A 24 -1.14 -22.46 -3.26
N GLU A 25 -1.62 -23.09 -2.18
CA GLU A 25 -3.03 -23.02 -1.80
C GLU A 25 -3.33 -21.74 -1.00
N VAL A 26 -4.11 -20.84 -1.58
CA VAL A 26 -4.62 -19.65 -0.87
C VAL A 26 -5.91 -20.04 -0.15
N ILE A 27 -5.88 -20.03 1.19
CA ILE A 27 -7.04 -20.35 2.04
C ILE A 27 -7.63 -19.06 2.60
N GLU A 28 -8.83 -18.71 2.15
CA GLU A 28 -9.55 -17.52 2.58
C GLU A 28 -10.73 -17.89 3.51
N ASN A 29 -10.90 -17.13 4.59
CA ASN A 29 -12.03 -17.26 5.49
C ASN A 29 -12.55 -15.87 5.86
N ASP A 30 -13.67 -15.50 5.23
CA ASP A 30 -14.29 -14.17 5.37
C ASP A 30 -15.21 -14.06 6.60
N ALA A 31 -15.12 -15.00 7.54
CA ALA A 31 -15.87 -14.91 8.78
C ALA A 31 -15.54 -13.60 9.52
N PRO A 32 -16.56 -12.81 9.93
CA PRO A 32 -16.32 -11.53 10.57
C PRO A 32 -15.66 -11.73 11.93
N ILE A 33 -14.60 -10.96 12.19
CA ILE A 33 -13.93 -10.97 13.48
C ILE A 33 -14.59 -9.99 14.45
N PRO A 34 -14.94 -10.40 15.69
CA PRO A 34 -15.53 -9.49 16.66
C PRO A 34 -14.59 -8.34 17.03
N LYS A 35 -15.13 -7.12 17.16
CA LYS A 35 -14.34 -5.89 17.42
C LYS A 35 -13.49 -5.91 18.68
N HIS A 36 -13.90 -6.68 19.69
CA HIS A 36 -13.22 -6.76 20.98
C HIS A 36 -12.05 -7.76 20.98
N VAL A 37 -11.92 -8.57 19.94
CA VAL A 37 -10.80 -9.49 19.76
C VAL A 37 -9.59 -8.67 19.28
N PRO A 38 -8.38 -8.94 19.80
CA PRO A 38 -7.17 -8.27 19.34
C PRO A 38 -7.04 -8.34 17.81
N GLN A 39 -7.02 -7.16 17.19
CA GLN A 39 -6.85 -6.99 15.76
C GLN A 39 -5.85 -5.86 15.54
N HIS A 40 -4.79 -6.13 14.78
CA HIS A 40 -3.87 -5.08 14.37
C HIS A 40 -4.62 -4.05 13.53
N ARG A 41 -4.72 -2.83 14.05
CA ARG A 41 -5.21 -1.67 13.33
C ARG A 41 -4.00 -0.88 12.83
N PRO A 42 -4.04 -0.31 11.62
CA PRO A 42 -3.01 0.62 11.17
C PRO A 42 -2.82 1.74 12.21
N GLY A 43 -1.57 2.03 12.53
CA GLY A 43 -1.23 3.16 13.39
C GLY A 43 -1.57 4.50 12.72
N PRO A 44 -1.51 5.61 13.47
CA PRO A 44 -1.62 6.93 12.88
C PRO A 44 -0.50 7.12 11.84
N LEU A 45 -0.83 7.78 10.73
CA LEU A 45 0.16 8.18 9.75
C LEU A 45 1.14 9.20 10.37
N PRO A 46 2.38 9.29 9.87
CA PRO A 46 3.33 10.30 10.32
C PRO A 46 2.76 11.72 10.19
N GLU A 47 2.97 12.58 11.17
CA GLU A 47 2.42 13.96 11.18
C GLU A 47 2.83 14.77 9.93
N GLU A 48 4.03 14.53 9.41
CA GLU A 48 4.56 15.17 8.22
C GLU A 48 3.65 14.98 7.01
N PHE A 49 3.02 13.81 6.87
CA PHE A 49 2.06 13.53 5.81
C PHE A 49 0.88 14.51 5.84
N TYR A 50 0.35 14.80 7.03
CA TYR A 50 -0.75 15.76 7.17
C TYR A 50 -0.29 17.18 6.88
N LYS A 51 0.93 17.55 7.26
CA LYS A 51 1.50 18.88 6.99
C LYS A 51 1.69 19.08 5.48
N THR A 52 2.27 18.11 4.78
CA THR A 52 2.43 18.17 3.32
C THR A 52 1.09 18.18 2.61
N PHE A 53 0.14 17.36 3.04
CA PHE A 53 -1.20 17.33 2.45
C PHE A 53 -1.96 18.65 2.63
N GLN A 54 -1.86 19.27 3.81
CA GLN A 54 -2.47 20.58 4.06
C GLN A 54 -1.82 21.70 3.24
N ALA A 55 -0.49 21.67 3.07
CA ALA A 55 0.22 22.63 2.22
C ALA A 55 -0.21 22.53 0.74
N LEU A 56 -0.29 21.30 0.20
CA LEU A 56 -0.77 21.09 -1.16
C LEU A 56 -2.21 21.57 -1.39
N ASN A 57 -3.09 21.37 -0.39
CA ASN A 57 -4.48 21.83 -0.46
C ASN A 57 -4.65 23.35 -0.23
N SER A 58 -3.72 24.01 0.45
CA SER A 58 -3.75 25.47 0.61
C SER A 58 -3.17 26.18 -0.62
N GLU A 59 -2.17 25.60 -1.27
CA GLU A 59 -1.59 26.09 -2.53
C GLU A 59 -2.56 25.94 -3.72
N SER A 60 -3.36 24.87 -3.75
CA SER A 60 -4.39 24.68 -4.79
C SER A 60 -5.60 25.62 -4.66
N LYS A 61 -5.69 26.40 -3.59
CA LYS A 61 -6.76 27.41 -3.40
C LYS A 61 -6.50 28.72 -4.15
N THR A 62 -5.31 28.94 -4.73
CA THR A 62 -5.01 30.23 -5.38
C THR A 62 -5.26 30.27 -6.89
N GLU A 63 -5.18 29.18 -7.68
CA GLU A 63 -5.55 29.26 -9.11
C GLU A 63 -5.98 27.91 -9.70
N ILE A 64 -7.28 27.59 -9.74
CA ILE A 64 -7.88 26.81 -10.84
C ILE A 64 -9.33 27.30 -11.07
N PRO A 65 -9.67 27.87 -12.25
CA PRO A 65 -11.05 28.15 -12.61
C PRO A 65 -11.81 26.86 -12.95
N ALA A 66 -13.09 26.85 -12.58
CA ALA A 66 -14.11 25.82 -12.77
C ALA A 66 -13.80 24.60 -13.68
N ALA A 67 -13.81 23.42 -13.04
CA ALA A 67 -14.28 22.12 -13.49
C ALA A 67 -14.15 21.73 -14.99
N SER A 68 -13.34 20.71 -15.25
CA SER A 68 -13.70 19.70 -16.25
C SER A 68 -13.42 18.30 -15.68
N SER A 69 -14.50 17.59 -15.37
CA SER A 69 -14.52 16.19 -14.97
C SER A 69 -14.25 15.33 -16.20
N SER A 70 -13.08 14.70 -16.29
CA SER A 70 -12.80 13.66 -17.28
C SER A 70 -12.96 12.28 -16.67
N GLU A 71 -14.11 11.69 -16.93
CA GLU A 71 -14.53 10.31 -16.67
C GLU A 71 -13.62 9.32 -17.44
N PRO A 72 -13.14 8.20 -16.84
CA PRO A 72 -12.40 7.19 -17.59
C PRO A 72 -13.40 6.28 -18.31
N GLN A 73 -13.49 6.38 -19.63
CA GLN A 73 -14.24 5.41 -20.43
C GLN A 73 -13.55 4.03 -20.38
N LEU A 74 -14.24 3.06 -19.77
CA LEU A 74 -13.97 1.64 -19.95
C LEU A 74 -14.15 1.27 -21.42
N LYS A 75 -13.16 0.59 -22.01
CA LYS A 75 -13.25 0.04 -23.36
C LYS A 75 -13.27 -1.48 -23.28
N GLU A 76 -14.33 -2.04 -23.86
CA GLU A 76 -14.64 -3.45 -24.08
C GLU A 76 -13.57 -4.17 -24.92
#